data_AF-A0A2I1I2D0-F1
#
_entry.id   AF-A0A2I1I2D0-F1
#
_cell.length_a   1.000
_cell.length_b   1.000
_cell.length_c   1.000
_cell.angle_alpha   90.00
_cell.angle_beta   90.00
_cell.angle_gamma   90.00
#
_symmetry.space_group_name_H-M   'P 1'
#
loop_
_entity.id
_entity.type
_entity.pdbx_description
1 polymer ?
#
loop_
_entity_poly.entity_id
_entity_poly.type
_entity_poly.pdbx_seq_one_letter_code
_entity_poly.pdbx_strand_id
1 'polypeptide(L)'
;MNSLVSAMQRDYDASFSPITVFRLAIPPDDAVSRCVGLWKMKGIRSETVGMREQFKQRGWAGTELIIGHSGRALLTDFLFNTRGLTLLFSQAISLLPNRVKRAAITKIYVDIIARTIETESGPITELWCLADWATRINLSGFENSYIESSMRSLEESFNTQGILSAPVRHLDRRDIEPDSPLSLPTLVSMRQAAKKRNR
;
A
#
# COMPACT_ATOMS: atom_id res chain seq x y z
N MET A 1 -2.90 -40.05 -8.30
CA MET A 1 -1.75 -39.37 -7.65
C MET A 1 -2.00 -37.86 -7.64
N ASN A 2 -3.02 -37.38 -6.91
CA ASN A 2 -3.45 -35.96 -6.96
C ASN A 2 -3.20 -35.22 -5.63
N SER A 3 -2.34 -35.76 -4.75
CA SER A 3 -2.15 -35.22 -3.39
C SER A 3 -1.09 -34.10 -3.31
N LEU A 4 -0.15 -34.03 -4.26
CA LEU A 4 0.98 -33.08 -4.16
C LEU A 4 0.64 -31.65 -4.61
N VAL A 5 -0.33 -31.47 -5.51
CA VAL A 5 -0.76 -30.13 -5.97
C VAL A 5 -1.67 -29.44 -4.94
N SER A 6 -2.35 -30.20 -4.08
CA SER A 6 -3.19 -29.64 -3.00
C SER A 6 -2.41 -29.29 -1.72
N ALA A 7 -1.21 -29.86 -1.54
CA ALA A 7 -0.33 -29.55 -0.41
C ALA A 7 0.48 -28.26 -0.66
N MET A 8 0.98 -28.04 -1.89
CA MET A 8 1.73 -26.82 -2.22
C MET A 8 0.89 -25.54 -2.21
N GLN A 9 -0.43 -25.63 -2.37
CA GLN A 9 -1.33 -24.46 -2.31
C GLN A 9 -1.72 -24.07 -0.86
N ARG A 10 -1.44 -24.94 0.13
CA ARG A 10 -1.87 -24.76 1.52
C ARG A 10 -0.79 -24.26 2.48
N ASP A 11 0.47 -24.19 2.04
CA ASP A 11 1.60 -23.70 2.83
C ASP A 11 2.12 -22.32 2.38
N TYR A 12 1.29 -21.49 1.72
CA TYR A 12 1.61 -20.06 1.57
C TYR A 12 1.17 -19.32 2.85
N ASP A 13 1.90 -19.62 3.92
CA ASP A 13 1.68 -19.18 5.29
C ASP A 13 1.69 -17.64 5.44
N ALA A 14 0.51 -17.08 5.66
CA ALA A 14 0.09 -16.52 6.94
C ALA A 14 0.91 -15.40 7.66
N SER A 15 1.96 -14.79 7.09
CA SER A 15 2.73 -13.78 7.85
C SER A 15 2.40 -12.31 7.55
N PHE A 16 1.96 -11.96 6.34
CA PHE A 16 1.75 -10.55 5.97
C PHE A 16 0.30 -10.17 5.66
N SER A 17 -0.30 -9.45 6.60
CA SER A 17 -1.59 -8.77 6.40
C SER A 17 -1.43 -7.56 5.45
N PRO A 18 -2.38 -7.34 4.51
CA PRO A 18 -2.36 -6.16 3.64
C PRO A 18 -2.74 -4.87 4.37
N ILE A 19 -3.19 -4.98 5.63
CA ILE A 19 -3.69 -3.90 6.45
C ILE A 19 -2.77 -3.80 7.65
N THR A 20 -1.98 -2.74 7.68
CA THR A 20 -1.13 -2.43 8.82
C THR A 20 -1.69 -1.22 9.54
N VAL A 21 -1.89 -1.37 10.85
CA VAL A 21 -2.41 -0.31 11.71
C VAL A 21 -1.34 0.09 12.72
N PHE A 22 -0.98 1.37 12.67
CA PHE A 22 -0.04 2.02 13.56
C PHE A 22 -0.80 2.88 14.57
N ARG A 23 -0.35 2.87 15.82
CA ARG A 23 -0.81 3.79 16.85
C ARG A 23 0.30 4.79 17.12
N LEU A 24 0.03 6.06 16.87
CA LEU A 24 1.04 7.11 16.83
C LEU A 24 0.71 8.27 17.78
N ALA A 25 1.72 8.79 18.47
CA ALA A 25 1.64 9.92 19.39
C ALA A 25 1.77 11.28 18.67
N ILE A 26 1.12 11.42 17.52
CA ILE A 26 1.13 12.65 16.69
C ILE A 26 -0.25 12.87 16.08
N PRO A 27 -0.58 14.08 15.60
CA PRO A 27 -1.87 14.35 14.96
C PRO A 27 -2.12 13.52 13.68
N PRO A 28 -3.38 13.24 13.30
CA PRO A 28 -3.72 12.45 12.11
C PRO A 28 -3.13 12.98 10.80
N ASP A 29 -3.18 14.28 10.56
CA ASP A 29 -2.63 14.89 9.35
C ASP A 29 -1.11 14.76 9.26
N ASP A 30 -0.41 14.87 10.41
CA ASP A 30 1.03 14.66 10.51
C ASP A 30 1.41 13.21 10.26
N ALA A 31 0.63 12.26 10.83
CA ALA A 31 0.82 10.83 10.61
C ALA A 31 0.68 10.46 9.12
N VAL A 32 -0.38 10.94 8.47
CA VAL A 32 -0.58 10.72 7.03
C VAL A 32 0.57 11.34 6.23
N SER A 33 0.97 12.58 6.55
CA SER A 33 2.03 13.28 5.81
C SER A 33 3.39 12.60 5.93
N ARG A 34 3.76 12.12 7.14
CA ARG A 34 4.99 11.35 7.37
C ARG A 34 4.94 10.00 6.65
N CYS A 35 3.82 9.27 6.75
CA CYS A 35 3.64 8.00 6.05
C CYS A 35 3.80 8.18 4.53
N VAL A 36 3.10 9.16 3.94
CA VAL A 36 3.21 9.50 2.52
C VAL A 36 4.65 9.89 2.14
N GLY A 37 5.35 10.64 2.99
CA GLY A 37 6.75 10.99 2.79
C GLY A 37 7.66 9.76 2.71
N LEU A 38 7.50 8.80 3.62
CA LEU A 38 8.24 7.54 3.63
C LEU A 38 7.97 6.71 2.37
N TRP A 39 6.71 6.63 1.95
CA TRP A 39 6.32 5.98 0.70
C TRP A 39 6.90 6.66 -0.55
N LYS A 40 6.93 8.00 -0.58
CA LYS A 40 7.56 8.77 -1.68
C LYS A 40 9.06 8.52 -1.77
N MET A 41 9.76 8.40 -0.64
CA MET A 41 11.19 8.04 -0.63
C MET A 41 11.46 6.64 -1.22
N LYS A 42 10.49 5.72 -1.13
CA LYS A 42 10.54 4.39 -1.74
C LYS A 42 10.17 4.36 -3.24
N GLY A 43 10.07 5.53 -3.88
CA GLY A 43 9.88 5.64 -5.32
C GLY A 43 8.42 5.77 -5.79
N ILE A 44 7.47 6.00 -4.88
CA ILE A 44 6.06 6.22 -5.22
C ILE A 44 5.84 7.63 -5.76
N ARG A 45 5.18 7.71 -6.92
CA ARG A 45 5.19 8.91 -7.75
C ARG A 45 3.89 9.71 -7.79
N SER A 46 2.76 9.17 -7.31
CA SER A 46 1.49 9.87 -7.43
C SER A 46 0.47 9.53 -6.35
N GLU A 47 -0.21 10.56 -5.87
CA GLU A 47 -1.44 10.45 -5.07
C GLU A 47 -2.65 10.55 -6.01
N THR A 48 -3.74 9.88 -5.66
CA THR A 48 -5.02 10.02 -6.38
C THR A 48 -5.65 11.36 -6.02
N VAL A 49 -5.71 12.25 -7.01
CA VAL A 49 -6.32 13.59 -6.88
C VAL A 49 -7.78 13.46 -6.43
N GLY A 50 -8.16 14.19 -5.38
CA GLY A 50 -9.53 14.23 -4.85
C GLY A 50 -9.79 13.28 -3.67
N MET A 51 -8.90 12.31 -3.41
CA MET A 51 -9.11 11.34 -2.32
C MET A 51 -8.91 11.96 -0.93
N ARG A 52 -7.99 12.92 -0.79
CA ARG A 52 -7.80 13.66 0.47
C ARG A 52 -9.08 14.35 0.92
N GLU A 53 -9.76 15.00 -0.01
CA GLU A 53 -11.03 15.69 0.23
C GLU A 53 -12.15 14.70 0.57
N GLN A 54 -12.15 13.52 -0.05
CA GLN A 54 -13.14 12.47 0.25
C GLN A 54 -12.99 11.90 1.66
N PHE A 55 -11.76 11.72 2.15
CA PHE A 55 -11.51 11.31 3.54
C PHE A 55 -11.89 12.44 4.51
N LYS A 56 -11.48 13.68 4.21
CA LYS A 56 -11.80 14.84 5.04
C LYS A 56 -13.31 15.06 5.22
N GLN A 57 -14.10 14.86 4.16
CA GLN A 57 -15.58 14.94 4.21
C GLN A 57 -16.22 13.93 5.18
N ARG A 58 -15.49 12.88 5.56
CA ARG A 58 -15.95 11.83 6.47
C ARG A 58 -15.34 11.95 7.87
N GLY A 59 -14.58 13.01 8.14
CA GLY A 59 -13.91 13.23 9.42
C GLY A 59 -12.58 12.50 9.58
N TRP A 60 -11.95 12.07 8.48
CA TRP A 60 -10.67 11.36 8.50
C TRP A 60 -9.58 12.17 7.79
N ALA A 61 -8.34 12.06 8.27
CA ALA A 61 -7.18 12.45 7.49
C ALA A 61 -6.80 11.29 6.59
N GLY A 62 -6.42 11.51 5.34
CA GLY A 62 -5.98 10.41 4.49
C GLY A 62 -5.74 10.77 3.05
N THR A 63 -5.15 9.85 2.31
CA THR A 63 -4.94 9.93 0.87
C THR A 63 -4.89 8.52 0.27
N GLU A 64 -4.91 8.44 -1.05
CA GLU A 64 -4.66 7.20 -1.78
C GLU A 64 -3.39 7.39 -2.62
N LEU A 65 -2.45 6.47 -2.47
CA LEU A 65 -1.25 6.41 -3.30
C LEU A 65 -1.46 5.44 -4.45
N ILE A 66 -0.91 5.80 -5.61
CA ILE A 66 -0.80 4.90 -6.76
C ILE A 66 0.66 4.49 -6.88
N ILE A 67 0.90 3.22 -6.58
CA ILE A 67 2.17 2.54 -6.82
C ILE A 67 2.07 1.93 -8.22
N GLY A 68 2.75 2.54 -9.18
CA GLY A 68 2.80 2.05 -10.55
C GLY A 68 4.23 1.71 -10.95
N HIS A 69 4.50 0.46 -11.28
CA HIS A 69 5.79 0.08 -11.87
C HIS A 69 5.71 0.25 -13.39
N SER A 70 6.27 1.34 -13.94
CA SER A 70 6.79 1.24 -15.30
C SER A 70 7.92 0.20 -15.23
N GLY A 71 7.90 -0.86 -16.03
CA GLY A 71 8.92 -1.94 -15.97
C GLY A 71 10.38 -1.45 -15.99
N ARG A 72 10.64 -0.20 -16.39
CA ARG A 72 11.94 0.48 -16.29
C ARG A 72 12.43 0.76 -14.87
N ALA A 73 11.57 1.10 -13.91
CA ALA A 73 11.97 1.41 -12.53
C ALA A 73 12.34 0.13 -11.75
N LEU A 74 11.64 -0.97 -12.03
CA LEU A 74 11.96 -2.30 -11.51
C LEU A 74 13.30 -2.80 -12.06
N LEU A 75 13.58 -2.55 -13.34
CA LEU A 75 14.89 -2.86 -13.92
C LEU A 75 16.01 -2.06 -13.27
N THR A 76 15.82 -0.77 -12.98
CA THR A 76 16.85 0.01 -12.28
C THR A 76 17.07 -0.47 -10.85
N ASP A 77 16.02 -0.73 -10.08
CA ASP A 77 16.17 -1.20 -8.69
C ASP A 77 16.77 -2.61 -8.61
N PHE A 78 16.46 -3.49 -9.59
CA PHE A 78 17.15 -4.77 -9.76
C PHE A 78 18.63 -4.57 -10.14
N LEU A 79 18.92 -3.73 -11.15
CA LEU A 79 20.28 -3.45 -11.62
C LEU A 79 21.20 -2.86 -10.55
N PHE A 80 20.65 -2.08 -9.61
CA PHE A 80 21.45 -1.49 -8.53
C PHE A 80 21.60 -2.42 -7.32
N ASN A 81 20.66 -3.34 -7.08
CA ASN A 81 20.65 -4.15 -5.85
C ASN A 81 21.09 -5.62 -6.04
N THR A 82 21.15 -6.15 -7.27
CA THR A 82 21.69 -7.49 -7.57
C THR A 82 22.85 -7.42 -8.57
N ARG A 83 24.09 -7.52 -8.07
CA ARG A 83 25.33 -7.60 -8.87
C ARG A 83 25.46 -8.93 -9.68
N GLY A 84 24.51 -9.30 -10.54
CA GLY A 84 24.63 -10.61 -11.20
C GLY A 84 23.85 -10.99 -12.46
N LEU A 85 22.86 -10.25 -12.96
CA LEU A 85 22.12 -10.69 -14.17
C LEU A 85 21.84 -9.53 -15.14
N THR A 86 22.87 -9.07 -15.84
CA THR A 86 22.90 -7.73 -16.46
C THR A 86 22.46 -7.62 -17.92
N LEU A 87 22.19 -8.67 -18.70
CA LEU A 87 22.25 -8.47 -20.17
C LEU A 87 21.17 -9.06 -21.10
N LEU A 88 20.31 -9.98 -20.67
CA LEU A 88 19.41 -10.67 -21.64
C LEU A 88 17.94 -10.22 -21.60
N PHE A 89 17.47 -9.58 -20.53
CA PHE A 89 16.04 -9.20 -20.40
C PHE A 89 15.75 -7.74 -20.78
N SER A 90 16.74 -6.84 -20.81
CA SER A 90 16.54 -5.43 -21.15
C SER A 90 16.18 -5.21 -22.63
N GLN A 91 16.65 -6.08 -23.52
CA GLN A 91 16.42 -5.99 -24.96
C GLN A 91 15.05 -6.52 -25.38
N ALA A 92 14.45 -7.45 -24.63
CA ALA A 92 13.14 -8.03 -24.98
C ALA A 92 11.97 -7.06 -24.72
N ILE A 93 12.11 -6.17 -23.73
CA ILE A 93 11.04 -5.23 -23.34
C ILE A 93 11.00 -3.99 -24.26
N SER A 94 12.12 -3.63 -24.89
CA SER A 94 12.17 -2.47 -25.80
C SER A 94 11.32 -2.68 -27.07
N LEU A 95 11.12 -3.94 -27.47
CA LEU A 95 10.37 -4.35 -28.67
C LEU A 95 8.84 -4.42 -28.48
N LEU A 96 8.33 -4.28 -27.24
CA LEU A 96 6.88 -4.29 -27.00
C LEU A 96 6.23 -2.96 -27.41
N PRO A 97 5.04 -2.97 -28.04
CA PRO A 97 4.31 -1.76 -28.38
C PRO A 97 4.01 -0.90 -27.13
N ASN A 98 4.03 0.44 -27.26
CA ASN A 98 3.77 1.38 -26.15
C ASN A 98 2.41 1.18 -25.45
N ARG A 99 1.45 0.54 -26.12
CA ARG A 99 0.16 0.16 -25.51
C ARG A 99 0.29 -1.02 -24.55
N VAL A 100 1.12 -2.02 -24.90
CA VAL A 100 1.41 -3.18 -24.04
C VAL A 100 2.34 -2.78 -22.90
N LYS A 101 3.33 -1.91 -23.16
CA LYS A 101 4.17 -1.31 -22.10
C LYS A 101 3.37 -0.52 -21.06
N ARG A 102 2.26 0.11 -21.45
CA ARG A 102 1.33 0.81 -20.54
C ARG A 102 0.35 -0.12 -19.84
N ALA A 103 -0.07 -1.22 -20.50
CA ALA A 103 -0.92 -2.25 -19.92
C ALA A 103 -0.18 -3.14 -18.91
N ALA A 104 1.14 -3.28 -19.04
CA ALA A 104 2.00 -4.01 -18.11
C ALA A 104 2.34 -3.23 -16.83
N ILE A 105 1.82 -2.01 -16.67
CA ILE A 105 1.95 -1.24 -15.42
C ILE A 105 0.84 -1.72 -14.50
N THR A 106 1.14 -2.72 -13.67
CA THR A 106 0.30 -3.03 -12.52
C THR A 106 0.28 -1.81 -11.62
N LYS A 107 -0.92 -1.25 -11.44
CA LYS A 107 -1.16 -0.16 -10.49
C LYS A 107 -1.68 -0.78 -9.21
N ILE A 108 -0.90 -0.67 -8.15
CA ILE A 108 -1.30 -1.03 -6.80
C ILE A 108 -1.73 0.27 -6.12
N TYR A 109 -2.91 0.27 -5.52
CA TYR A 109 -3.38 1.39 -4.73
C TYR A 109 -3.06 1.13 -3.26
N VAL A 110 -2.56 2.14 -2.56
CA VAL A 110 -2.36 2.08 -1.11
C VAL A 110 -3.12 3.22 -0.47
N ASP A 111 -4.16 2.87 0.27
CA ASP A 111 -4.94 3.82 1.06
C ASP A 111 -4.23 4.07 2.38
N ILE A 112 -3.91 5.33 2.67
CA ILE A 112 -3.27 5.77 3.92
C ILE A 112 -4.25 6.70 4.62
N ILE A 113 -4.79 6.28 5.76
CA ILE A 113 -5.79 7.06 6.46
C ILE A 113 -5.53 7.06 7.95
N ALA A 114 -5.94 8.12 8.64
CA ALA A 114 -5.75 8.29 10.05
C ALA A 114 -7.00 8.89 10.71
N ARG A 115 -7.25 8.44 11.93
CA ARG A 115 -8.22 9.05 12.85
C ARG A 115 -7.62 9.20 14.24
N THR A 116 -8.18 10.11 15.02
CA THR A 116 -7.94 10.13 16.47
C THR A 116 -8.80 9.06 17.13
N ILE A 117 -8.22 8.35 18.10
CA ILE A 117 -8.92 7.46 19.03
C ILE A 117 -8.60 7.90 20.46
N GLU A 118 -9.61 7.82 21.33
CA GLU A 118 -9.43 8.10 22.75
C GLU A 118 -8.92 6.83 23.45
N THR A 119 -7.87 6.97 24.26
CA THR A 119 -7.35 5.90 25.12
C THR A 119 -7.26 6.38 26.55
N GLU A 120 -7.04 5.47 27.50
CA GLU A 120 -6.84 5.81 28.92
C GLU A 120 -5.70 6.81 29.14
N SER A 121 -4.68 6.77 28.29
CA SER A 121 -3.52 7.68 28.32
C SER A 121 -3.74 8.99 27.55
N GLY A 122 -4.94 9.21 26.99
CA GLY A 122 -5.29 10.37 26.17
C GLY A 122 -5.46 10.05 24.67
N PRO A 123 -5.66 11.08 23.84
CA PRO A 123 -5.90 10.90 22.41
C PRO A 123 -4.65 10.44 21.68
N ILE A 124 -4.76 9.38 20.89
CA ILE A 124 -3.70 8.91 19.99
C ILE A 124 -4.23 8.80 18.57
N THR A 125 -3.32 8.79 17.59
CA THR A 125 -3.69 8.59 16.20
C THR A 125 -3.62 7.12 15.83
N GLU A 126 -4.70 6.60 15.24
CA GLU A 126 -4.75 5.32 14.58
C GLU A 126 -4.57 5.52 13.07
N LEU A 127 -3.39 5.18 12.55
CA LEU A 127 -3.02 5.27 11.14
C LEU A 127 -3.12 3.88 10.49
N TRP A 128 -3.93 3.79 9.44
CA TRP A 128 -4.16 2.59 8.65
C TRP A 128 -3.48 2.71 7.30
N CYS A 129 -2.73 1.67 6.92
CA CYS A 129 -2.17 1.50 5.60
C CYS A 129 -2.75 0.23 4.97
N LEU A 130 -3.57 0.40 3.94
CA LEU A 130 -4.27 -0.68 3.24
C LEU A 130 -3.74 -0.76 1.80
N ALA A 131 -3.08 -1.86 1.44
CA ALA A 131 -2.78 -2.16 0.04
C ALA A 131 -3.97 -2.87 -0.63
N ASP A 132 -4.46 -2.33 -1.74
CA ASP A 132 -5.70 -2.76 -2.41
C ASP A 132 -5.66 -4.24 -2.81
N TRP A 133 -6.66 -4.98 -2.32
CA TRP A 133 -6.85 -6.41 -2.48
C TRP A 133 -7.40 -6.82 -3.86
N ALA A 134 -8.03 -5.91 -4.62
CA ALA A 134 -8.58 -6.26 -5.93
C ALA A 134 -7.53 -6.86 -6.89
N THR A 135 -6.25 -6.58 -6.63
CA THR A 135 -5.12 -7.13 -7.37
C THR A 135 -4.46 -8.33 -6.73
N ARG A 136 -4.67 -8.72 -5.44
CA ARG A 136 -3.96 -9.87 -4.81
C ARG A 136 -4.13 -11.19 -5.57
N ILE A 137 -5.28 -11.41 -6.20
CA ILE A 137 -5.53 -12.60 -7.04
C ILE A 137 -4.60 -12.62 -8.28
N ASN A 138 -4.08 -11.45 -8.67
CA ASN A 138 -3.18 -11.24 -9.81
C ASN A 138 -1.82 -10.63 -9.41
N LEU A 139 -1.51 -10.46 -8.11
CA LEU A 139 -0.22 -9.92 -7.69
C LEU A 139 0.83 -11.02 -7.81
N SER A 140 1.92 -10.70 -8.45
CA SER A 140 3.11 -11.54 -8.45
C SER A 140 3.71 -11.64 -7.04
N GLY A 141 4.43 -12.73 -6.74
CA GLY A 141 5.12 -12.88 -5.44
C GLY A 141 6.08 -11.72 -5.13
N PHE A 142 6.62 -11.07 -6.17
CA PHE A 142 7.47 -9.89 -6.04
C PHE A 142 6.73 -8.68 -5.45
N GLU A 143 5.52 -8.37 -5.95
CA GLU A 143 4.73 -7.23 -5.47
C GLU A 143 4.34 -7.40 -3.99
N ASN A 144 4.03 -8.63 -3.56
CA ASN A 144 3.79 -8.94 -2.15
C ASN A 144 5.02 -8.63 -1.28
N SER A 145 6.22 -9.06 -1.72
CA SER A 145 7.46 -8.81 -0.97
C SER A 145 7.82 -7.33 -0.86
N TYR A 146 7.52 -6.52 -1.89
CA TYR A 146 7.73 -5.08 -1.86
C TYR A 146 6.81 -4.37 -0.87
N ILE A 147 5.53 -4.72 -0.85
CA ILE A 147 4.57 -4.13 0.09
C ILE A 147 4.91 -4.52 1.53
N GLU A 148 5.27 -5.78 1.76
CA GLU A 148 5.73 -6.25 3.08
C GLU A 148 6.96 -5.48 3.57
N SER A 149 8.01 -5.40 2.74
CA SER A 149 9.21 -4.61 3.02
C SER A 149 8.90 -3.12 3.24
N SER A 150 7.90 -2.60 2.54
CA SER A 150 7.44 -1.23 2.71
C SER A 150 6.79 -1.01 4.07
N MET A 151 5.87 -1.88 4.50
CA MET A 151 5.24 -1.76 5.83
C MET A 151 6.25 -1.94 6.97
N ARG A 152 7.17 -2.91 6.87
CA ARG A 152 8.23 -3.12 7.87
C ARG A 152 9.12 -1.89 8.04
N SER A 153 9.45 -1.23 6.94
CA SER A 153 10.25 -0.01 6.97
C SER A 153 9.49 1.21 7.51
N LEU A 154 8.16 1.28 7.32
CA LEU A 154 7.33 2.29 7.99
C LEU A 154 7.37 2.09 9.51
N GLU A 155 7.18 0.85 9.96
CA GLU A 155 7.27 0.50 11.38
C GLU A 155 8.63 0.90 11.97
N GLU A 156 9.73 0.48 11.34
CA GLU A 156 11.08 0.83 11.78
C GLU A 156 11.29 2.35 11.82
N SER A 157 10.79 3.07 10.81
CA SER A 157 10.91 4.53 10.75
C SER A 157 10.10 5.22 11.85
N PHE A 158 8.88 4.76 12.14
CA PHE A 158 8.04 5.32 13.21
C PHE A 158 8.58 4.98 14.59
N ASN A 159 9.14 3.78 14.76
CA ASN A 159 9.80 3.36 15.99
C ASN A 159 11.07 4.20 16.24
N THR A 160 11.90 4.39 15.21
CA THR A 160 13.12 5.23 15.29
C THR A 160 12.82 6.69 15.62
N GLN A 161 11.68 7.21 15.13
CA GLN A 161 11.20 8.55 15.47
C GLN A 161 10.62 8.64 16.89
N GLY A 162 10.45 7.51 17.60
CA GLY A 162 9.86 7.48 18.94
C GLY A 162 8.37 7.85 18.98
N ILE A 163 7.67 7.77 17.84
CA ILE A 163 6.26 8.17 17.75
C ILE A 163 5.29 7.00 17.84
N LEU A 164 5.78 5.76 17.85
CA LEU A 164 4.95 4.57 17.95
C LEU A 164 4.50 4.35 19.41
N SER A 165 3.19 4.44 19.65
CA SER A 165 2.59 4.34 20.99
C SER A 165 2.23 2.91 21.40
N ALA A 166 2.14 1.99 20.45
CA ALA A 166 1.79 0.59 20.71
C ALA A 166 2.34 -0.31 19.60
N PRO A 167 2.48 -1.63 19.85
CA PRO A 167 2.86 -2.59 18.82
C PRO A 167 1.97 -2.50 17.58
N VAL A 168 2.59 -2.68 16.40
CA VAL A 168 1.90 -2.64 15.12
C VAL A 168 0.89 -3.78 15.04
N ARG A 169 -0.30 -3.48 14.52
CA ARG A 169 -1.36 -4.47 14.33
C ARG A 169 -1.51 -4.81 12.85
N HIS A 170 -1.59 -6.10 12.58
CA HIS A 170 -1.84 -6.67 11.27
C HIS A 170 -3.26 -7.22 11.27
N LEU A 171 -4.10 -6.72 10.36
CA LEU A 171 -5.54 -7.03 10.35
C LEU A 171 -5.98 -7.73 9.06
N ASP A 172 -6.90 -8.65 9.14
CA ASP A 172 -7.56 -9.16 7.95
C ASP A 172 -8.65 -8.21 7.48
N ARG A 173 -9.07 -8.35 6.22
CA ARG A 173 -10.21 -7.59 5.68
C ARG A 173 -11.51 -7.82 6.46
N ARG A 174 -11.65 -9.00 7.07
CA ARG A 174 -12.80 -9.36 7.92
C ARG A 174 -12.86 -8.52 9.20
N ASP A 175 -11.74 -7.95 9.61
CA ASP A 175 -11.63 -7.11 10.81
C ASP A 175 -11.97 -5.63 10.52
N ILE A 176 -12.18 -5.27 9.24
CA ILE A 176 -12.63 -3.94 8.87
C ILE A 176 -14.14 -3.84 9.07
N GLU A 177 -14.55 -2.87 9.88
CA GLU A 177 -15.96 -2.55 10.10
C GLU A 177 -16.66 -2.17 8.78
N PRO A 178 -17.84 -2.75 8.47
CA PRO A 178 -18.53 -2.55 7.19
C PRO A 178 -18.81 -1.08 6.82
N ASP A 179 -19.10 -0.24 7.82
CA ASP A 179 -19.45 1.17 7.64
C ASP A 179 -18.25 2.12 7.77
N SER A 180 -17.04 1.58 7.92
CA SER A 180 -15.80 2.37 7.94
C SER A 180 -15.49 2.94 6.55
N PRO A 181 -14.82 4.11 6.45
CA PRO A 181 -14.25 4.61 5.19
C PRO A 181 -13.29 3.64 4.49
N LEU A 182 -12.79 2.63 5.21
CA LEU A 182 -11.94 1.54 4.70
C LEU A 182 -12.71 0.40 4.04
N SER A 183 -14.03 0.40 4.15
CA SER A 183 -14.82 -0.63 3.50
C SER A 183 -14.74 -0.46 1.98
N LEU A 184 -14.68 -1.58 1.26
CA LEU A 184 -14.48 -1.58 -0.18
C LEU A 184 -15.61 -0.80 -0.90
N PRO A 185 -16.90 -0.94 -0.53
CA PRO A 185 -17.96 -0.13 -1.14
C PRO A 185 -17.71 1.37 -0.97
N THR A 186 -17.26 1.80 0.21
CA THR A 186 -16.98 3.20 0.51
C THR A 186 -15.78 3.72 -0.28
N LEU A 187 -14.67 2.98 -0.31
CA LEU A 187 -13.48 3.35 -1.09
C LEU A 187 -13.79 3.44 -2.58
N VAL A 188 -14.56 2.49 -3.15
CA VAL A 188 -14.98 2.53 -4.55
C VAL A 188 -15.83 3.77 -4.84
N SER A 189 -16.79 4.09 -3.96
CA SER A 189 -17.62 5.28 -4.08
C SER A 189 -16.78 6.57 -4.04
N MET A 190 -15.83 6.66 -3.11
CA MET A 190 -14.90 7.79 -3.00
C MET A 190 -14.04 7.95 -4.24
N ARG A 191 -13.45 6.87 -4.78
CA ARG A 191 -12.66 6.88 -6.02
C ARG A 191 -13.50 7.36 -7.21
N GLN A 192 -14.77 6.96 -7.30
CA GLN A 192 -15.68 7.43 -8.33
C GLN A 192 -16.00 8.93 -8.18
N ALA A 193 -16.26 9.39 -6.95
CA ALA A 193 -16.51 10.80 -6.65
C ALA A 193 -15.29 11.68 -6.96
N ALA A 194 -14.09 11.23 -6.58
CA ALA A 194 -12.83 11.89 -6.89
C ALA A 194 -12.62 12.03 -8.41
N LYS A 195 -12.88 10.96 -9.18
CA LYS A 195 -12.82 11.00 -10.66
C LYS A 195 -13.81 11.97 -11.28
N LYS A 196 -15.03 12.10 -10.73
CA LYS A 196 -16.05 13.03 -11.23
C LYS A 196 -15.67 14.49 -11.01
N ARG A 197 -14.99 14.81 -9.90
CA ARG A 197 -14.52 16.17 -9.60
C ARG A 197 -13.33 16.62 -10.45
N ASN A 198 -12.61 15.68 -11.06
CA ASN A 198 -11.45 15.94 -11.93
C ASN A 198 -11.82 16.04 -13.43
N ARG A 199 -13.11 15.99 -13.77
CA ARG A 199 -13.65 16.17 -15.13
C ARG A 199 -14.33 17.51 -15.24
#